data_AF-A0A957QLA4-F1
#
_entry.id   AF-A0A957QLA4-F1
#
_cell.length_a   1.000
_cell.length_b   1.000
_cell.length_c   1.000
_cell.angle_alpha   90.00
_cell.angle_beta   90.00
_cell.angle_gamma   90.00
#
_symmetry.space_group_name_H-M   'P 1'
#
loop_
_entity.id
_entity.type
_entity.pdbx_description
1 polymer ?
#
loop_
_entity_poly.entity_id
_entity_poly.type
_entity_poly.pdbx_seq_one_letter_code
_entity_poly.pdbx_strand_id
1 'polypeptide(L)'
;MIRIGIDTGGTFTDFVQIDAAGQLQIYKQLSTPADPSRAILAGIAALHYPASAPVVHGSTVATNALLERRGARTALITTAGFEDVLAIGRQNRPDIYALVPQKPPPLVPDGWRFGLVERVTAAGEILTELNLPDLDPILPRLAADNIESVAVCFLFS
;
A
#
# COMPACT_ATOMS: atom_id res chain seq x y z
N MET A 1 7.63 -26.31 19.28
CA MET A 1 7.92 -25.64 18.00
C MET A 1 8.40 -24.25 18.32
N ILE A 2 9.56 -23.84 17.82
CA ILE A 2 10.09 -22.49 18.04
C ILE A 2 9.33 -21.48 17.17
N ARG A 3 8.98 -20.32 17.73
CA ARG A 3 8.21 -19.26 17.05
C ARG A 3 8.76 -17.90 17.40
N ILE A 4 8.69 -16.95 16.46
CA ILE A 4 9.07 -15.56 16.70
C ILE A 4 8.03 -14.61 16.10
N GLY A 5 7.63 -13.63 16.90
CA GLY A 5 6.93 -12.43 16.46
C GLY A 5 7.92 -11.26 16.40
N ILE A 6 7.87 -10.50 15.32
CA ILE A 6 8.71 -9.32 15.09
C ILE A 6 7.79 -8.15 14.77
N ASP A 7 7.96 -7.02 15.46
CA ASP A 7 7.27 -5.77 15.13
C ASP A 7 8.29 -4.69 14.78
N THR A 8 8.23 -4.21 13.55
CA THR A 8 9.11 -3.14 13.06
C THR A 8 8.41 -1.80 13.12
N GLY A 9 8.85 -0.97 14.06
CA GLY A 9 8.31 0.36 14.33
C GLY A 9 9.34 1.49 14.25
N GLY A 10 9.02 2.59 14.92
CA GLY A 10 9.80 3.84 14.93
C GLY A 10 11.22 3.66 15.47
N THR A 11 11.40 3.75 16.79
CA THR A 11 12.74 3.75 17.41
C THR A 11 13.36 2.35 17.55
N PHE A 12 12.52 1.35 17.83
CA PHE A 12 12.95 -0.03 18.06
C PHE A 12 12.18 -1.00 17.17
N THR A 13 12.85 -2.08 16.80
CA THR A 13 12.25 -3.31 16.29
C THR A 13 12.18 -4.30 17.46
N ASP A 14 10.97 -4.75 17.75
CA ASP A 14 10.64 -5.57 18.90
C ASP A 14 10.52 -7.04 18.48
N PHE A 15 11.08 -7.94 19.28
CA PHE A 15 11.09 -9.37 19.03
C PHE A 15 10.55 -10.11 20.24
N VAL A 16 9.69 -11.10 19.99
CA VAL A 16 9.15 -12.01 20.99
C VAL A 16 9.32 -13.44 20.48
N GLN A 17 10.23 -14.19 21.09
CA GLN A 17 10.50 -15.59 20.76
C GLN A 17 9.93 -16.52 21.83
N ILE A 18 9.35 -17.64 21.38
CA ILE A 18 9.01 -18.78 22.24
C ILE A 18 9.79 -19.98 21.75
N ASP A 19 10.62 -20.57 22.61
CA ASP A 19 11.44 -21.74 22.27
C ASP A 19 10.65 -23.07 22.28
N ALA A 20 11.33 -24.18 22.02
CA ALA A 20 10.70 -25.50 22.02
C ALA A 20 10.23 -25.97 23.41
N ALA A 21 10.82 -25.45 24.49
CA ALA A 21 10.43 -25.71 25.88
C ALA A 21 9.30 -24.77 26.37
N GLY A 22 8.88 -23.81 25.54
CA GLY A 22 7.87 -22.82 25.89
C GLY A 22 8.41 -21.58 26.62
N GLN A 23 9.73 -21.40 26.68
CA GLN A 23 10.33 -20.22 27.30
C GLN A 23 10.20 -18.98 26.40
N LEU A 24 9.77 -17.88 27.01
CA LEU A 24 9.63 -16.59 26.36
C LEU A 24 10.95 -15.81 26.43
N GLN A 25 11.39 -15.28 25.29
CA GLN A 25 12.51 -14.34 25.21
C GLN A 25 12.04 -13.07 24.50
N ILE A 26 12.35 -11.92 25.09
CA ILE A 26 12.04 -10.61 24.53
C ILE A 26 13.35 -9.92 24.18
N TYR A 27 13.43 -9.37 22.98
CA TYR A 27 14.61 -8.65 22.51
C TYR A 27 14.20 -7.36 21.80
N LYS A 28 15.01 -6.31 21.97
CA LYS A 28 14.83 -5.03 21.29
C LYS A 28 16.09 -4.69 20.51
N GLN A 29 15.92 -4.37 19.25
CA GLN A 29 16.97 -3.88 18.37
C GLN A 29 16.64 -2.44 17.99
N LEU A 30 17.64 -1.55 17.92
CA LEU A 30 17.43 -0.23 17.33
C LEU A 30 16.95 -0.37 15.88
N SER A 31 15.87 0.32 15.54
CA SER A 31 15.33 0.33 14.17
C SER A 31 16.34 0.96 13.21
N THR A 32 16.30 0.53 11.95
CA THR A 32 17.10 1.10 10.86
C THR A 32 16.15 1.67 9.81
N PRO A 33 15.65 2.91 9.95
CA PRO A 33 14.55 3.43 9.11
C PRO A 33 14.84 3.44 7.60
N ALA A 34 16.11 3.65 7.23
CA ALA A 34 16.54 3.62 5.82
C ALA A 34 16.47 2.21 5.21
N ASP A 35 16.60 1.17 6.04
CA ASP A 35 16.51 -0.23 5.63
C ASP A 35 16.10 -1.10 6.83
N PRO A 36 14.79 -1.27 7.06
CA PRO A 36 14.26 -2.02 8.20
C PRO A 36 14.73 -3.48 8.25
N SER A 37 15.10 -4.06 7.10
CA SER A 37 15.56 -5.47 7.02
C SER A 37 16.81 -5.70 7.86
N ARG A 38 17.69 -4.71 7.99
CA ARG A 38 18.93 -4.81 8.78
C ARG A 38 18.65 -5.01 10.27
N ALA A 39 17.68 -4.30 10.83
CA ALA A 39 17.30 -4.45 12.23
C ALA A 39 16.67 -5.83 12.48
N ILE A 40 15.83 -6.29 11.56
CA ILE A 40 15.19 -7.62 11.61
C ILE A 40 16.25 -8.73 11.60
N LEU A 41 17.16 -8.71 10.62
CA LEU A 41 18.21 -9.73 10.48
C LEU A 41 19.18 -9.73 11.67
N ALA A 42 19.55 -8.55 12.19
CA ALA A 42 20.39 -8.44 13.37
C ALA A 42 19.73 -9.05 14.61
N GLY A 43 18.43 -8.81 14.82
CA GLY A 43 17.70 -9.39 15.95
C GLY A 43 17.47 -10.90 15.84
N ILE A 44 17.18 -11.41 14.63
CA ILE A 44 17.12 -12.86 14.36
C ILE A 44 18.45 -13.52 14.70
N ALA A 45 19.58 -12.92 14.30
CA ALA A 45 20.91 -13.42 14.60
C ALA A 45 21.22 -13.38 16.11
N ALA A 46 20.90 -12.27 16.79
CA ALA A 46 21.13 -12.10 18.23
C ALA A 46 20.34 -13.12 19.09
N LEU A 47 19.14 -13.48 18.65
CA LEU A 47 18.29 -14.49 19.29
C LEU A 47 18.65 -15.93 18.91
N HIS A 48 19.63 -16.12 18.02
CA HIS A 48 20.00 -17.42 17.44
C HIS A 48 18.79 -18.16 16.84
N TYR A 49 17.85 -17.40 16.26
CA TYR A 49 16.62 -17.95 15.71
C TYR A 49 16.92 -18.70 14.39
N PRO A 50 16.46 -19.96 14.22
CA PRO A 50 16.79 -20.75 13.03
C PRO A 50 16.25 -20.12 11.74
N ALA A 51 17.09 -19.99 10.73
CA ALA A 51 16.71 -19.39 9.45
C ALA A 51 15.55 -20.11 8.72
N SER A 52 15.36 -21.40 8.98
CA SER A 52 14.28 -22.21 8.39
C SER A 52 12.97 -22.18 9.19
N ALA A 53 12.94 -21.49 10.33
CA ALA A 53 11.77 -21.46 11.19
C ALA A 53 10.82 -20.30 10.84
N PRO A 54 9.50 -20.44 11.06
CA PRO A 54 8.51 -19.48 10.61
C PRO A 54 8.53 -18.17 11.42
N VAL A 55 8.58 -17.05 10.72
CA VAL A 55 8.54 -15.71 11.29
C VAL A 55 7.15 -15.09 11.12
N VAL A 56 6.60 -14.52 12.19
CA VAL A 56 5.44 -13.63 12.12
C VAL A 56 5.95 -12.20 12.19
N HIS A 57 5.78 -11.45 11.10
CA HIS A 57 6.26 -10.07 11.00
C HIS A 57 5.09 -9.08 10.94
N GLY A 58 5.05 -8.17 11.90
CA GLY A 58 4.25 -6.96 11.89
C GLY A 58 5.14 -5.76 11.54
N SER A 59 4.59 -4.81 10.80
CA SER A 59 5.30 -3.56 10.52
C SER A 59 4.34 -2.40 10.40
N THR A 60 4.79 -1.25 10.88
CA THR A 60 4.09 0.04 10.72
C THR A 60 4.61 0.85 9.53
N VAL A 61 5.59 0.35 8.78
CA VAL A 61 6.23 1.07 7.67
C VAL A 61 5.22 1.48 6.59
N ALA A 62 4.35 0.55 6.17
CA ALA A 62 3.34 0.83 5.14
C ALA A 62 2.29 1.86 5.61
N THR A 63 1.83 1.74 6.86
CA THR A 63 0.86 2.68 7.43
C THR A 63 1.45 4.08 7.56
N ASN A 64 2.70 4.19 8.03
CA ASN A 64 3.37 5.48 8.15
C ASN A 64 3.64 6.10 6.76
N ALA A 65 4.04 5.29 5.78
CA ALA A 65 4.19 5.73 4.40
C ALA A 65 2.89 6.33 3.85
N LEU A 66 1.74 5.71 4.14
CA LEU A 66 0.43 6.23 3.75
C LEU A 66 0.06 7.53 4.47
N LEU A 67 0.22 7.58 5.79
CA LEU A 67 -0.10 8.74 6.62
C LEU A 67 0.75 9.96 6.25
N GLU A 68 2.05 9.74 5.99
CA GLU A 68 3.00 10.78 5.62
C GLU A 68 3.04 11.06 4.11
N ARG A 69 2.21 10.37 3.33
CA ARG A 69 2.16 10.45 1.85
C ARG A 69 3.53 10.22 1.20
N ARG A 70 4.34 9.35 1.78
CA ARG A 70 5.64 8.91 1.28
C ARG A 70 5.48 7.60 0.51
N GLY A 71 4.91 7.70 -0.69
CA GLY A 71 4.73 6.57 -1.59
C GLY A 71 5.22 6.88 -3.00
N ALA A 72 5.14 5.89 -3.88
CA ALA A 72 5.45 6.06 -5.30
C ALA A 72 4.49 7.06 -5.96
N ARG A 73 5.00 7.88 -6.88
CA ARG A 73 4.18 8.69 -7.78
C ARG A 73 3.29 7.76 -8.60
N THR A 74 2.02 7.70 -8.25
CA THR A 74 1.10 6.69 -8.76
C THR A 74 0.06 7.35 -9.66
N ALA A 75 -0.14 6.82 -10.86
CA ALA A 75 -1.28 7.15 -11.71
C ALA A 75 -2.41 6.14 -11.50
N LEU A 76 -3.64 6.57 -11.79
CA LEU A 76 -4.84 5.73 -11.73
C LEU A 76 -5.44 5.63 -13.14
N ILE A 77 -5.66 4.40 -13.60
CA ILE A 77 -6.42 4.10 -14.81
C ILE A 77 -7.74 3.48 -14.39
N THR A 78 -8.85 4.06 -14.83
CA THR A 78 -10.20 3.58 -14.56
C THR A 78 -10.99 3.40 -15.85
N THR A 79 -12.21 2.87 -15.71
CA THR A 79 -13.22 3.00 -16.75
C THR A 79 -13.47 4.48 -17.05
N ALA A 80 -13.61 4.84 -18.32
CA ALA A 80 -13.91 6.20 -18.74
C ALA A 80 -15.18 6.72 -18.04
N GLY A 81 -15.11 7.95 -17.54
CA GLY A 81 -16.14 8.57 -16.70
C GLY A 81 -16.08 8.21 -15.21
N PHE A 82 -15.11 7.41 -14.77
CA PHE A 82 -14.87 7.05 -13.37
C PHE A 82 -13.52 7.53 -12.82
N GLU A 83 -12.84 8.44 -13.53
CA GLU A 83 -11.51 8.96 -13.21
C GLU A 83 -11.50 9.61 -11.82
N ASP A 84 -12.59 10.26 -11.44
CA ASP A 84 -12.74 10.97 -10.17
C ASP A 84 -13.21 10.13 -8.99
N VAL A 85 -13.25 8.79 -9.13
CA VAL A 85 -13.74 7.89 -8.07
C VAL A 85 -13.05 8.12 -6.72
N LEU A 86 -11.75 8.42 -6.72
CA LEU A 86 -11.00 8.72 -5.48
C LEU A 86 -11.31 10.10 -4.89
N ALA A 87 -11.58 11.10 -5.73
CA ALA A 87 -11.91 12.45 -5.28
C ALA A 87 -13.35 12.54 -4.75
N ILE A 88 -14.27 11.82 -5.40
CA ILE A 88 -15.66 11.67 -4.94
C ILE A 88 -15.68 10.88 -3.63
N GLY A 89 -14.90 9.79 -3.57
CA GLY A 89 -14.85 8.87 -2.44
C GLY A 89 -16.19 8.15 -2.25
N ARG A 90 -16.51 7.80 -1.01
CA ARG A 90 -17.81 7.18 -0.64
C ARG A 90 -18.83 8.19 -0.11
N GLN A 91 -18.54 9.48 -0.23
CA GLN A 91 -19.35 10.57 0.36
C GLN A 91 -19.56 10.45 1.88
N ASN A 92 -18.72 9.66 2.57
CA ASN A 92 -18.71 9.57 4.03
C ASN A 92 -18.46 10.96 4.63
N ARG A 93 -19.19 11.30 5.70
CA ARG A 93 -18.99 12.54 6.45
C ARG A 93 -18.27 12.22 7.77
N PRO A 94 -16.92 12.31 7.82
CA PRO A 94 -16.19 12.08 9.06
C PRO A 94 -16.62 13.06 10.16
N ASP A 95 -16.81 14.34 9.78
CA ASP A 95 -17.33 15.37 10.67
C ASP A 95 -18.79 15.69 10.32
N ILE A 96 -19.73 14.90 10.86
CA ILE A 96 -21.15 14.96 10.47
C ILE A 96 -21.80 16.35 10.63
N TYR A 97 -21.29 17.17 11.56
CA TYR A 97 -21.80 18.51 11.88
C TYR A 97 -20.99 19.66 11.28
N ALA A 98 -19.92 19.38 10.52
CA ALA A 98 -19.16 20.44 9.86
C ALA A 98 -20.00 21.09 8.74
N LEU A 99 -20.32 22.38 8.89
CA LEU A 99 -21.07 23.15 7.88
C LEU A 99 -20.29 23.30 6.56
N VAL A 100 -18.96 23.34 6.64
CA VAL A 100 -18.04 23.40 5.51
C VAL A 100 -17.02 22.27 5.67
N PRO A 101 -17.36 21.03 5.28
CA PRO A 101 -16.47 19.90 5.46
C PRO A 101 -15.25 20.00 4.55
N GLN A 102 -14.06 19.74 5.10
CA GLN A 102 -12.83 19.65 4.32
C GLN A 102 -12.56 18.19 3.97
N LYS A 103 -12.48 17.89 2.66
CA LYS A 103 -12.07 16.56 2.20
C LYS A 103 -10.54 16.49 2.16
N PRO A 104 -9.93 15.40 2.67
CA PRO A 104 -8.51 15.19 2.45
C PRO A 104 -8.24 15.07 0.94
N PRO A 105 -7.10 15.58 0.44
CA PRO A 105 -6.76 15.42 -0.95
C PRO A 105 -6.65 13.91 -1.29
N PRO A 106 -7.07 13.47 -2.47
CA PRO A 106 -6.94 12.07 -2.86
C PRO A 106 -5.46 11.64 -2.93
N LEU A 107 -5.21 10.33 -2.90
CA LEU A 107 -3.84 9.78 -3.01
C LEU A 107 -3.25 10.02 -4.40
N VAL A 108 -4.08 9.92 -5.44
CA VAL A 108 -3.72 10.25 -6.82
C VAL A 108 -4.33 11.61 -7.18
N PRO A 109 -3.53 12.61 -7.57
CA PRO A 109 -4.03 13.93 -7.98
C PRO A 109 -4.73 13.86 -9.34
N ASP A 110 -5.52 14.89 -9.65
CA ASP A 110 -6.38 14.95 -10.84
C ASP A 110 -5.63 14.69 -12.16
N GLY A 111 -4.49 15.35 -12.35
CA GLY A 111 -3.69 15.22 -13.57
C GLY A 111 -3.11 13.82 -13.84
N TRP A 112 -3.19 12.89 -12.86
CA TRP A 112 -2.68 11.53 -12.94
C TRP A 112 -3.80 10.47 -12.95
N ARG A 113 -5.05 10.89 -13.18
CA ARG A 113 -6.19 9.99 -13.34
C ARG A 113 -6.60 9.96 -14.81
N PHE A 114 -6.81 8.76 -15.33
CA PHE A 114 -7.07 8.54 -16.74
C PHE A 114 -8.20 7.53 -16.89
N GLY A 115 -9.11 7.81 -17.82
CA GLY A 115 -10.17 6.89 -18.19
C GLY A 115 -9.85 6.20 -19.51
N LEU A 116 -10.02 4.89 -19.57
CA LEU A 116 -10.01 4.13 -20.82
C LEU A 116 -11.43 3.76 -21.23
N VAL A 117 -11.68 3.70 -22.53
CA VAL A 117 -13.00 3.35 -23.04
C VAL A 117 -13.12 1.82 -23.03
N GLU A 118 -13.49 1.27 -21.88
CA GLU A 118 -13.85 -0.14 -21.73
C GLU A 118 -15.08 -0.29 -20.83
N ARG A 119 -15.79 -1.42 -20.92
CA ARG A 119 -16.91 -1.69 -20.00
C ARG A 119 -17.20 -3.17 -19.83
N VAL A 120 -17.31 -3.59 -18.58
CA VAL A 120 -17.82 -4.89 -18.15
C VAL A 120 -19.14 -4.68 -17.39
N THR A 121 -20.10 -5.58 -17.58
CA THR A 121 -21.38 -5.56 -16.85
C THR A 121 -21.23 -6.23 -15.48
N ALA A 122 -22.21 -6.04 -14.60
CA ALA A 122 -22.21 -6.73 -13.30
C ALA A 122 -22.30 -8.27 -13.42
N ALA A 123 -22.69 -8.80 -14.58
CA ALA A 123 -22.72 -10.23 -14.88
C ALA A 123 -21.35 -10.76 -15.40
N GLY A 124 -20.35 -9.89 -15.56
CA GLY A 124 -19.05 -10.25 -16.12
C GLY A 124 -19.01 -10.27 -17.66
N GLU A 125 -20.06 -9.76 -18.33
CA GLU A 125 -20.10 -9.70 -19.78
C GLU A 125 -19.36 -8.45 -20.29
N ILE A 126 -18.61 -8.59 -21.38
CA ILE A 126 -17.93 -7.46 -22.02
C ILE A 126 -18.95 -6.68 -22.84
N LEU A 127 -19.20 -5.43 -22.44
CA LEU A 127 -20.06 -4.49 -23.17
C LEU A 127 -19.22 -3.63 -24.13
N THR A 128 -18.00 -3.29 -23.75
CA THR A 128 -17.04 -2.56 -24.59
C THR A 128 -15.66 -3.11 -24.32
N GLU A 129 -15.02 -3.64 -25.36
CA GLU A 129 -13.68 -4.21 -25.26
C GLU A 129 -12.65 -3.12 -24.96
N LEU A 130 -11.63 -3.48 -24.18
CA LEU A 130 -10.49 -2.61 -23.93
C LEU A 130 -9.65 -2.49 -25.21
N ASN A 131 -9.43 -1.26 -25.66
CA ASN A 131 -8.57 -0.97 -26.79
C ASN A 131 -7.20 -0.49 -26.28
N LEU A 132 -6.17 -1.35 -26.32
CA LEU A 132 -4.82 -1.01 -25.84
C LEU A 132 -4.19 0.24 -26.49
N PRO A 133 -4.39 0.52 -27.80
CA PRO A 133 -4.00 1.79 -28.42
C PRO A 133 -4.50 3.06 -27.71
N ASP A 134 -5.58 2.99 -26.90
CA ASP A 134 -6.05 4.15 -26.13
C ASP A 134 -5.06 4.57 -25.03
N LEU A 135 -4.05 3.75 -24.72
CA LEU A 135 -2.95 4.08 -23.82
C LEU A 135 -1.91 5.01 -24.45
N ASP A 136 -1.78 5.03 -25.78
CA ASP A 136 -0.76 5.81 -26.50
C ASP A 136 -0.72 7.30 -26.10
N PRO A 137 -1.85 8.02 -25.91
CA PRO A 137 -1.82 9.39 -25.42
C PRO A 137 -1.48 9.54 -23.92
N ILE A 138 -1.60 8.46 -23.13
CA ILE A 138 -1.39 8.46 -21.68
C ILE A 138 0.10 8.21 -21.36
N LEU A 139 0.74 7.26 -22.05
CA LEU A 139 2.13 6.86 -21.77
C LEU A 139 3.13 8.03 -21.76
N PRO A 140 3.11 8.99 -22.71
CA PRO A 140 4.01 10.14 -22.69
C PRO A 140 3.79 11.04 -21.47
N ARG A 141 2.55 11.16 -20.99
CA ARG A 141 2.22 11.94 -19.79
C ARG A 141 2.77 11.26 -18.54
N LEU A 142 2.63 9.93 -18.42
CA LEU A 142 3.21 9.17 -17.31
C LEU A 142 4.73 9.33 -17.26
N ALA A 143 5.39 9.31 -18.41
CA ALA A 143 6.83 9.52 -18.51
C ALA A 143 7.24 10.96 -18.14
N ALA A 144 6.56 11.97 -18.69
CA ALA A 144 6.83 13.38 -18.39
C ALA A 144 6.63 13.70 -16.89
N ASP A 145 5.59 13.12 -16.29
CA ASP A 145 5.30 13.23 -14.87
C ASP A 145 6.04 12.19 -14.02
N ASN A 146 7.09 11.53 -14.52
CA ASN A 146 7.91 10.55 -13.81
C ASN A 146 7.08 9.63 -12.89
N ILE A 147 5.99 9.08 -13.40
CA ILE A 147 5.13 8.16 -12.68
C ILE A 147 5.90 6.86 -12.45
N GLU A 148 5.90 6.40 -11.20
CA GLU A 148 6.65 5.23 -10.72
C GLU A 148 5.76 3.98 -10.62
N SER A 149 4.44 4.17 -10.55
CA SER A 149 3.45 3.09 -10.39
C SER A 149 2.14 3.44 -11.08
N VAL A 150 1.41 2.42 -11.53
CA VAL A 150 0.08 2.57 -12.13
C VAL A 150 -0.89 1.60 -11.47
N ALA A 151 -1.98 2.13 -10.91
CA ALA A 151 -3.11 1.35 -10.44
C ALA A 151 -4.15 1.26 -11.56
N VAL A 152 -4.59 0.05 -11.90
CA VAL A 152 -5.68 -0.19 -12.86
C VAL A 152 -6.90 -0.67 -12.10
N CYS A 153 -8.01 0.05 -12.22
CA CYS A 153 -9.25 -0.21 -11.48
C CYS A 153 -10.46 0.00 -12.39
N PHE A 154 -10.78 -1.03 -13.17
CA PHE A 154 -11.97 -1.04 -14.01
C PHE A 154 -13.18 -1.53 -13.22
N LEU A 155 -14.37 -1.09 -13.63
CA LEU A 155 -15.60 -1.55 -12.99
C LEU A 155 -15.81 -3.04 -13.24
N PHE A 156 -16.11 -3.77 -12.16
CA PHE A 156 -16.34 -5.22 -12.17
C PHE A 156 -15.13 -6.06 -12.63
N SER A 157 -13.91 -5.58 -12.32
CA SER A 157 -12.65 -6.33 -12.47
C SER A 157 -12.33 -7.25 -11.29
#